data_AF-A0AA35LTB3-F1
#
_entry.id   AF-A0AA35LTB3-F1
#
_cell.length_a   1.000
_cell.length_b   1.000
_cell.length_c   1.000
_cell.angle_alpha   90.00
_cell.angle_beta   90.00
_cell.angle_gamma   90.00
#
_symmetry.space_group_name_H-M   'P 1'
#
loop_
_entity.id
_entity.type
_entity.pdbx_description
1 polymer ?
#
loop_
_entity_poly.entity_id
_entity_poly.type
_entity_poly.pdbx_seq_one_letter_code
_entity_poly.pdbx_strand_id
1 'polypeptide(L)'
;MGYHEYHCLICSVSFAIARIRTLNEPPDASWGCYGITTRHDRYVEVNDLEHKEEDSEAGSDEEYEDELGGCGDGCMMAVWPREGTETHGGSSSDHPHSLHPTEEMYYRRVKNHPEEVRSDIWARLEGGNPVRLEHIAGPDCESESGYNGHHISVEEMRGCNTMQGLIVKDPDWEPEDGDEEFESSGRYYLTGLHDANTNLDSHDSCTPTRHGCSCVSPALDSDDSDKIMAKNAKLAYQYSVPVHPTCLEVLKRVHLRRYGRADVDKFLVWWELGVHKRALPQDPCRIDASHGRDQYWLHNSGAEYLAANPLFVPGLGRIFRLADTATLSESGKRINNVEHEVFAVLPTELRRMILDCLSRDEITKLHHASPFLYRNSMRDLGGSFMKEHPWLWEYWAELPYSSWALTTATELQESIESPVKQLTASRYIDWGSVMRMFWNGEQSGRLKGLQNRRRIWKICDMILNKVEEHHPLVS
;
A
#
# COMPACT_ATOMS: atom_id res chain seq x y z
N MET A 1 -3.74 -26.76 10.96
CA MET A 1 -3.36 -26.51 9.54
C MET A 1 -2.56 -25.22 9.54
N GLY A 2 -1.35 -25.19 8.99
CA GLY A 2 -0.50 -23.99 9.06
C GLY A 2 -1.11 -22.85 8.27
N TYR A 3 -1.24 -21.69 8.90
CA TYR A 3 -1.62 -20.43 8.26
C TYR A 3 -0.55 -20.05 7.22
N HIS A 4 -0.97 -19.63 6.03
CA HIS A 4 -0.06 -19.19 4.97
C HIS A 4 -0.45 -17.78 4.53
N GLU A 5 0.38 -16.79 4.88
CA GLU A 5 0.21 -15.42 4.41
C GLU A 5 0.71 -15.24 2.97
N TYR A 6 -0.15 -14.69 2.12
CA TYR A 6 0.25 -14.25 0.80
C TYR A 6 0.85 -12.85 0.83
N HIS A 7 1.93 -12.68 0.08
CA HIS A 7 2.65 -11.43 -0.01
C HIS A 7 2.72 -10.96 -1.46
N CYS A 8 2.63 -9.66 -1.68
CA CYS A 8 2.87 -9.10 -3.00
C CYS A 8 4.32 -9.36 -3.42
N LEU A 9 4.53 -9.99 -4.57
CA LEU A 9 5.88 -10.35 -5.02
C LEU A 9 6.76 -9.11 -5.29
N ILE A 10 6.14 -7.99 -5.68
CA ILE A 10 6.84 -6.74 -5.94
C ILE A 10 7.28 -6.09 -4.62
N CYS A 11 6.34 -5.74 -3.75
CA CYS A 11 6.63 -4.90 -2.58
C CYS A 11 6.90 -5.68 -1.28
N SER A 12 6.70 -7.00 -1.30
CA SER A 12 6.94 -7.93 -0.20
C SER A 12 6.04 -7.76 1.03
N VAL A 13 5.01 -6.90 0.94
CA VAL A 13 4.01 -6.63 1.99
C VAL A 13 2.87 -7.66 1.89
N SER A 14 2.35 -8.09 3.03
CA SER A 14 1.19 -8.98 3.13
C SER A 14 -0.06 -8.33 2.51
N PHE A 15 -0.98 -9.13 1.98
CA PHE A 15 -2.31 -8.64 1.61
C PHE A 15 -3.28 -8.64 2.81
N ALA A 16 -2.92 -9.33 3.90
CA ALA A 16 -3.69 -9.43 5.14
C ALA A 16 -3.39 -8.26 6.10
N ILE A 17 -3.39 -7.03 5.59
CA ILE A 17 -3.15 -5.84 6.41
C ILE A 17 -4.43 -5.45 7.16
N ALA A 18 -4.28 -5.15 8.45
CA ALA A 18 -5.33 -4.67 9.34
C ALA A 18 -5.16 -3.18 9.66
N ARG A 19 -6.26 -2.55 10.09
CA ARG A 19 -6.29 -1.17 10.57
C ARG A 19 -7.18 -1.05 11.79
N ILE A 20 -6.67 -0.37 12.81
CA ILE A 20 -7.40 -0.02 14.04
C ILE A 20 -7.90 1.42 13.89
N ARG A 21 -9.21 1.65 13.98
CA ARG A 21 -9.79 2.98 13.80
C ARG A 21 -9.60 3.87 15.03
N THR A 22 -9.70 5.18 14.81
CA THR A 22 -9.81 6.16 15.89
C THR A 22 -11.25 6.26 16.42
N LEU A 23 -11.45 6.87 17.58
CA LEU A 23 -12.78 7.05 18.17
C LEU A 23 -13.76 7.81 17.27
N ASN A 24 -13.26 8.78 16.51
CA ASN A 24 -14.09 9.67 15.69
C ASN A 24 -14.37 9.09 14.29
N GLU A 25 -13.76 7.96 13.96
CA GLU A 25 -13.98 7.28 12.70
C GLU A 25 -15.14 6.29 12.81
N PRO A 26 -15.91 6.12 11.73
CA PRO A 26 -16.97 5.13 11.68
C PRO A 26 -16.41 3.69 11.80
N PRO A 27 -17.24 2.71 12.18
CA PRO A 27 -16.83 1.31 12.31
C PRO A 27 -16.21 0.66 11.07
N ASP A 28 -16.60 1.08 9.87
CA ASP A 28 -16.04 0.60 8.60
C ASP A 28 -14.65 1.17 8.28
N ALA A 29 -14.12 2.07 9.13
CA ALA A 29 -12.75 2.54 9.05
C ALA A 29 -11.74 1.55 9.68
N SER A 30 -12.19 0.49 10.32
CA SER A 30 -11.33 -0.62 10.80
C SER A 30 -11.58 -1.89 10.00
N TRP A 31 -10.58 -2.78 10.02
CA TRP A 31 -10.70 -4.15 9.51
C TRP A 31 -9.57 -5.01 10.10
N GLY A 32 -9.85 -6.30 10.33
CA GLY A 32 -8.87 -7.27 10.83
C GLY A 32 -8.03 -7.92 9.73
N CYS A 33 -6.99 -8.66 10.13
CA CYS A 33 -6.10 -9.39 9.22
C CYS A 33 -6.72 -10.70 8.68
N TYR A 34 -7.74 -11.24 9.35
CA TYR A 34 -8.43 -12.48 8.95
C TYR A 34 -9.54 -12.28 7.92
N GLY A 35 -9.76 -11.05 7.44
CA GLY A 35 -10.79 -10.70 6.47
C GLY A 35 -12.22 -10.93 6.99
N ILE A 36 -13.21 -10.25 6.41
CA ILE A 36 -14.64 -10.30 6.75
C ILE A 36 -15.18 -11.70 6.40
N THR A 37 -14.85 -12.72 7.18
CA THR A 37 -15.37 -14.09 7.06
C THR A 37 -16.74 -14.21 7.70
N THR A 38 -17.02 -13.32 8.65
CA THR A 38 -18.33 -13.09 9.22
C THR A 38 -18.47 -11.58 9.53
N ARG A 39 -19.59 -11.12 10.10
CA ARG A 39 -19.66 -9.77 10.73
C ARG A 39 -18.55 -9.51 11.77
N HIS A 40 -17.71 -10.49 12.05
CA HIS A 40 -16.79 -10.61 13.16
C HIS A 40 -15.41 -9.98 12.89
N ASP A 41 -15.05 -9.75 11.63
CA ASP A 41 -13.69 -9.27 11.26
C ASP A 41 -13.68 -7.83 10.72
N ARG A 42 -14.74 -7.07 11.00
CA ARG A 42 -14.85 -5.63 10.65
C ARG A 42 -14.00 -4.73 11.54
N TYR A 43 -13.33 -5.29 12.53
CA TYR A 43 -12.50 -4.57 13.47
C TYR A 43 -11.48 -5.52 14.09
N VAL A 44 -10.43 -4.94 14.67
CA VAL A 44 -9.44 -5.71 15.43
C VAL A 44 -10.04 -6.05 16.78
N GLU A 45 -10.23 -7.35 17.06
CA GLU A 45 -10.70 -7.82 18.35
C GLU A 45 -9.57 -7.78 19.38
N VAL A 46 -9.91 -7.54 20.64
CA VAL A 46 -8.93 -7.61 21.75
C VAL A 46 -8.49 -9.05 22.06
N ASN A 47 -9.05 -10.04 21.37
CA ASN A 47 -8.70 -11.46 21.49
C ASN A 47 -7.80 -12.04 20.42
N ASP A 48 -7.43 -11.28 19.38
CA ASP A 48 -6.45 -11.78 18.39
C ASP A 48 -5.02 -11.92 18.99
N LEU A 49 -4.87 -11.76 20.30
CA LEU A 49 -3.69 -12.09 21.11
C LEU A 49 -3.70 -13.53 21.65
N GLU A 50 -4.81 -14.28 21.55
CA GLU A 50 -4.95 -15.62 22.12
C GLU A 50 -5.34 -16.67 21.07
N HIS A 51 -4.47 -16.94 20.09
CA HIS A 51 -4.40 -18.23 19.41
C HIS A 51 -2.95 -18.73 19.39
N LYS A 52 -2.37 -18.90 20.59
CA LYS A 52 -1.39 -19.96 20.82
C LYS A 52 -2.19 -21.20 21.20
N GLU A 53 -2.46 -22.05 20.21
CA GLU A 53 -3.12 -23.35 20.43
C GLU A 53 -2.41 -24.09 21.58
N GLU A 54 -3.19 -24.53 22.57
CA GLU A 54 -2.81 -25.44 23.63
C GLU A 54 -2.39 -26.80 23.05
N ASP A 55 -1.14 -26.91 22.60
CA ASP A 55 -0.45 -28.18 22.46
C ASP A 55 0.66 -28.26 23.53
N SER A 56 0.26 -28.34 24.79
CA SER A 56 1.15 -28.76 25.88
C SER A 56 0.41 -29.62 26.91
N GLU A 57 0.18 -30.89 26.56
CA GLU A 57 0.19 -31.95 27.57
C GLU A 57 1.60 -32.05 28.17
N ALA A 58 1.92 -31.23 29.17
CA ALA A 58 2.84 -31.55 30.26
C ALA A 58 2.95 -30.36 31.21
N GLY A 59 2.48 -30.56 32.44
CA GLY A 59 2.51 -29.56 33.48
C GLY A 59 3.90 -29.02 33.80
N SER A 60 3.97 -27.69 33.90
CA SER A 60 4.81 -26.99 34.84
C SER A 60 4.10 -25.68 35.21
N ASP A 61 3.77 -25.52 36.48
CA ASP A 61 3.28 -24.28 37.09
C ASP A 61 4.38 -23.20 37.02
N GLU A 62 4.53 -22.56 35.86
CA GLU A 62 5.18 -21.25 35.77
C GLU A 62 4.08 -20.22 35.45
N GLU A 63 3.91 -19.26 36.37
CA GLU A 63 3.06 -18.08 36.20
C GLU A 63 3.42 -17.36 34.89
N TYR A 64 2.58 -17.51 33.85
CA TYR A 64 2.57 -16.64 32.68
C TYR A 64 1.88 -15.33 33.08
N GLU A 65 2.64 -14.40 33.65
CA GLU A 65 2.19 -13.01 33.84
C GLU A 65 1.92 -12.37 32.46
N ASP A 66 0.66 -12.08 32.15
CA ASP A 66 0.19 -10.80 31.60
C ASP A 66 0.96 -10.16 30.41
N GLU A 67 1.25 -10.90 29.35
CA GLU A 67 1.66 -10.29 28.06
C GLU A 67 0.43 -9.89 27.21
N LEU A 68 -0.44 -9.05 27.78
CA LEU A 68 -1.34 -8.19 27.00
C LEU A 68 -0.48 -7.11 26.33
N GLY A 69 0.13 -7.45 25.20
CA GLY A 69 1.04 -6.59 24.46
C GLY A 69 0.46 -5.21 24.15
N GLY A 70 0.98 -4.19 24.83
CA GLY A 70 1.26 -2.87 24.24
C GLY A 70 0.11 -1.93 23.88
N CYS A 71 -1.06 -1.95 24.53
CA CYS A 71 -2.00 -0.83 24.35
C CYS A 71 -1.51 0.39 25.13
N GLY A 72 -0.94 1.37 24.42
CA GLY A 72 -0.52 2.65 24.98
C GLY A 72 -1.66 3.46 25.61
N ASP A 73 -1.30 4.51 26.34
CA ASP A 73 -2.27 5.40 27.00
C ASP A 73 -3.29 5.96 25.98
N GLY A 74 -4.58 5.85 26.30
CA GLY A 74 -5.66 6.45 25.49
C GLY A 74 -6.42 5.49 24.58
N CYS A 75 -6.04 4.21 24.50
CA CYS A 75 -6.85 3.17 23.87
C CYS A 75 -8.26 3.07 24.51
N MET A 76 -9.26 2.71 23.70
CA MET A 76 -10.63 2.44 24.15
C MET A 76 -11.15 1.10 23.62
N MET A 77 -12.16 0.60 24.31
CA MET A 77 -12.95 -0.55 23.90
C MET A 77 -14.30 -0.09 23.43
N ALA A 78 -14.73 -0.53 22.25
CA ALA A 78 -16.12 -0.46 21.84
C ALA A 78 -16.77 -1.84 22.02
N VAL A 79 -17.89 -1.86 22.75
CA VAL A 79 -18.66 -3.09 22.98
C VAL A 79 -19.74 -3.20 21.93
N TRP A 80 -19.71 -4.29 21.17
CA TRP A 80 -20.71 -4.61 20.18
C TRP A 80 -21.69 -5.67 20.75
N PRO A 81 -23.01 -5.40 20.79
CA PRO A 81 -23.98 -6.42 21.10
C PRO A 81 -24.00 -7.49 20.00
N ARG A 82 -24.05 -8.78 20.37
CA ARG A 82 -24.26 -9.85 19.40
C ARG A 82 -25.73 -9.81 18.94
N GLU A 83 -25.97 -9.51 17.67
CA GLU A 83 -27.31 -9.67 17.09
C GLU A 83 -27.73 -11.14 17.15
N GLY A 84 -29.01 -11.37 17.46
CA GLY A 84 -29.60 -12.69 17.65
C GLY A 84 -29.28 -13.63 16.49
N THR A 85 -29.03 -14.90 16.82
CA THR A 85 -28.86 -15.98 15.86
C THR A 85 -30.05 -16.03 14.90
N GLU A 86 -29.85 -15.67 13.63
CA GLU A 86 -30.77 -16.09 12.58
C GLU A 86 -30.72 -17.62 12.53
N THR A 87 -31.83 -18.22 12.95
CA THR A 87 -32.09 -19.64 12.77
C THR A 87 -31.98 -19.98 11.28
N HIS A 88 -31.14 -20.96 10.95
CA HIS A 88 -31.13 -21.58 9.63
C HIS A 88 -32.55 -21.87 9.13
N GLY A 89 -32.99 -21.15 8.10
CA GLY A 89 -34.25 -21.43 7.42
C GLY A 89 -34.91 -20.22 6.79
N GLY A 90 -34.43 -19.80 5.62
CA GLY A 90 -35.18 -18.89 4.76
C GLY A 90 -34.30 -18.22 3.72
N SER A 91 -34.45 -18.63 2.46
CA SER A 91 -33.90 -17.89 1.32
C SER A 91 -34.61 -16.53 1.23
N SER A 92 -33.96 -15.43 1.57
CA SER A 92 -34.27 -14.12 0.99
C SER A 92 -32.98 -13.38 0.65
N SER A 93 -32.95 -12.89 -0.58
CA SER A 93 -31.88 -12.15 -1.23
C SER A 93 -31.89 -10.69 -0.80
N ASP A 94 -31.67 -10.43 0.49
CA ASP A 94 -31.59 -9.07 1.01
C ASP A 94 -30.19 -8.82 1.58
N HIS A 95 -29.42 -7.98 0.89
CA HIS A 95 -28.18 -7.42 1.42
C HIS A 95 -28.48 -6.70 2.74
N PRO A 96 -27.84 -7.03 3.88
CA PRO A 96 -28.12 -6.32 5.11
C PRO A 96 -27.54 -4.91 5.01
N HIS A 97 -28.48 -3.95 4.98
CA HIS A 97 -28.27 -2.51 5.07
C HIS A 97 -27.20 -2.11 6.10
N SER A 98 -26.54 -0.99 5.85
CA SER A 98 -25.62 -0.34 6.78
C SER A 98 -26.24 -0.26 8.17
N LEU A 99 -25.62 -0.92 9.14
CA LEU A 99 -25.99 -0.74 10.54
C LEU A 99 -25.48 0.64 10.93
N HIS A 100 -26.37 1.64 10.86
CA HIS A 100 -26.17 2.86 11.62
C HIS A 100 -26.00 2.47 13.09
N PRO A 101 -24.95 2.95 13.79
CA PRO A 101 -24.77 2.66 15.20
C PRO A 101 -26.02 3.13 15.95
N THR A 102 -26.85 2.19 16.38
CA THR A 102 -27.94 2.46 17.30
C THR A 102 -27.32 2.96 18.61
N GLU A 103 -28.02 3.87 19.29
CA GLU A 103 -27.59 4.72 20.41
C GLU A 103 -26.95 4.04 21.66
N GLU A 104 -26.60 2.76 21.62
CA GLU A 104 -26.04 2.00 22.75
C GLU A 104 -24.67 1.33 22.45
N MET A 105 -23.80 1.95 21.64
CA MET A 105 -22.38 1.56 21.68
C MET A 105 -21.75 2.07 22.98
N TYR A 106 -21.41 1.15 23.88
CA TYR A 106 -20.71 1.47 25.12
C TYR A 106 -19.21 1.57 24.87
N TYR A 107 -18.65 2.77 25.06
CA TYR A 107 -17.21 3.01 24.99
C TYR A 107 -16.61 3.03 26.39
N ARG A 108 -15.55 2.26 26.61
CA ARG A 108 -14.80 2.27 27.88
C ARG A 108 -13.31 2.47 27.63
N ARG A 109 -12.71 3.41 28.37
CA ARG A 109 -11.25 3.59 28.35
C ARG A 109 -10.57 2.36 28.95
N VAL A 110 -9.60 1.79 28.24
CA VAL A 110 -8.72 0.78 28.82
C VAL A 110 -7.77 1.52 29.74
N LYS A 111 -7.94 1.36 31.06
CA LYS A 111 -6.84 1.61 31.99
C LYS A 111 -6.35 0.25 32.44
N ASN A 112 -5.27 -0.21 31.84
CA ASN A 112 -4.36 -1.25 32.34
C ASN A 112 -4.93 -2.65 32.65
N HIS A 113 -6.24 -2.91 32.56
CA HIS A 113 -6.83 -4.21 32.88
C HIS A 113 -8.02 -4.59 31.95
N PRO A 114 -7.76 -5.13 30.74
CA PRO A 114 -8.77 -5.61 29.80
C PRO A 114 -9.68 -6.69 30.40
N GLU A 115 -9.15 -7.53 31.28
CA GLU A 115 -9.91 -8.57 31.99
C GLU A 115 -10.94 -8.01 32.96
N GLU A 116 -10.61 -6.95 33.71
CA GLU A 116 -11.56 -6.29 34.60
C GLU A 116 -12.67 -5.60 33.80
N VAL A 117 -12.31 -4.99 32.66
CA VAL A 117 -13.27 -4.40 31.74
C VAL A 117 -14.19 -5.48 31.16
N ARG A 118 -13.64 -6.62 30.74
CA ARG A 118 -14.42 -7.79 30.34
C ARG A 118 -15.34 -8.24 31.45
N SER A 119 -14.80 -8.61 32.60
CA SER A 119 -15.55 -9.14 33.74
C SER A 119 -16.73 -8.23 34.14
N ASP A 120 -16.53 -6.90 34.17
CA ASP A 120 -17.60 -5.94 34.44
C ASP A 120 -18.60 -5.81 33.28
N ILE A 121 -18.17 -5.92 32.01
CA ILE A 121 -19.11 -5.96 30.87
C ILE A 121 -19.94 -7.26 30.91
N TRP A 122 -19.30 -8.42 31.13
CA TRP A 122 -19.95 -9.72 31.28
C TRP A 122 -20.92 -9.74 32.48
N ALA A 123 -20.59 -9.06 33.58
CA ALA A 123 -21.46 -8.94 34.75
C ALA A 123 -22.66 -8.01 34.52
N ARG A 124 -22.57 -7.04 33.61
CA ARG A 124 -23.65 -6.07 33.29
C ARG A 124 -24.62 -6.53 32.22
N LEU A 125 -24.22 -7.50 31.40
CA LEU A 125 -25.10 -8.10 30.40
C LEU A 125 -26.00 -9.13 31.09
N GLU A 126 -27.23 -8.73 31.39
CA GLU A 126 -28.24 -9.64 31.93
C GLU A 126 -28.37 -10.88 31.02
N GLY A 127 -27.97 -12.05 31.53
CA GLY A 127 -28.22 -13.35 30.87
C GLY A 127 -27.05 -14.00 30.12
N GLY A 128 -25.80 -13.51 30.26
CA GLY A 128 -24.63 -14.22 29.71
C GLY A 128 -24.52 -14.17 28.18
N ASN A 129 -25.06 -13.13 27.55
CA ASN A 129 -24.91 -12.92 26.12
C ASN A 129 -23.44 -12.56 25.79
N PRO A 130 -22.78 -13.29 24.88
CA PRO A 130 -21.41 -12.98 24.49
C PRO A 130 -21.36 -11.63 23.77
N VAL A 131 -20.48 -10.74 24.24
CA VAL A 131 -20.19 -9.44 23.66
C VAL A 131 -18.87 -9.47 22.91
N ARG A 132 -18.79 -8.65 21.86
CA ARG A 132 -17.59 -8.47 21.05
C ARG A 132 -16.90 -7.17 21.43
N LEU A 133 -15.59 -7.22 21.46
CA LEU A 133 -14.74 -6.14 21.95
C LEU A 133 -13.84 -5.65 20.83
N GLU A 134 -14.18 -4.49 20.28
CA GLU A 134 -13.38 -3.79 19.30
C GLU A 134 -12.33 -2.94 19.99
N HIS A 135 -11.10 -3.02 19.49
CA HIS A 135 -10.02 -2.10 19.85
C HIS A 135 -10.18 -0.78 19.10
N ILE A 136 -10.23 0.34 19.84
CA ILE A 136 -10.14 1.70 19.34
C ILE A 136 -8.78 2.29 19.71
N ALA A 137 -8.00 2.68 18.71
CA ALA A 137 -6.65 3.16 18.91
C ALA A 137 -6.65 4.53 19.62
N GLY A 138 -5.80 4.65 20.64
CA GLY A 138 -5.34 5.95 21.13
C GLY A 138 -4.23 6.53 20.23
N PRO A 139 -3.89 7.82 20.36
CA PRO A 139 -2.82 8.45 19.59
C PRO A 139 -1.47 7.74 19.72
N ASP A 140 -1.16 7.22 20.90
CA ASP A 140 0.09 6.54 21.22
C ASP A 140 -0.08 5.01 21.28
N CYS A 141 -1.09 4.45 20.59
CA CYS A 141 -1.29 3.01 20.54
C CYS A 141 -0.15 2.32 19.77
N GLU A 142 0.45 1.30 20.39
CA GLU A 142 1.59 0.51 19.89
C GLU A 142 1.19 -0.93 19.52
N SER A 143 -0.11 -1.24 19.47
CA SER A 143 -0.59 -2.57 19.09
C SER A 143 -0.14 -2.94 17.67
N GLU A 144 0.42 -4.14 17.54
CA GLU A 144 0.90 -4.69 16.26
C GLU A 144 -0.20 -5.45 15.48
N SER A 145 -1.41 -5.54 16.05
CA SER A 145 -2.56 -6.24 15.46
C SER A 145 -3.22 -5.48 14.29
N GLY A 146 -2.87 -4.21 14.09
CA GLY A 146 -3.33 -3.41 12.96
C GLY A 146 -2.69 -2.02 12.96
N TYR A 147 -2.57 -1.39 11.80
CA TYR A 147 -2.00 -0.04 11.75
C TYR A 147 -2.90 0.97 12.47
N ASN A 148 -2.29 1.85 13.26
CA ASN A 148 -2.99 2.86 14.04
C ASN A 148 -3.63 3.92 13.13
N GLY A 149 -4.95 4.07 13.22
CA GLY A 149 -5.73 5.03 12.43
C GLY A 149 -5.37 6.50 12.67
N HIS A 150 -4.73 6.84 13.80
CA HIS A 150 -4.17 8.18 14.03
C HIS A 150 -2.97 8.49 13.13
N HIS A 151 -2.26 7.45 12.66
CA HIS A 151 -1.05 7.60 11.87
C HIS A 151 -1.30 7.39 10.38
N ILE A 152 -2.34 6.66 9.99
CA ILE A 152 -2.69 6.44 8.59
C ILE A 152 -4.21 6.38 8.37
N SER A 153 -4.70 7.11 7.37
CA SER A 153 -6.14 7.16 7.07
C SER A 153 -6.61 5.97 6.22
N VAL A 154 -7.93 5.72 6.22
CA VAL A 154 -8.56 4.71 5.35
C VAL A 154 -8.25 4.98 3.88
N GLU A 155 -8.34 6.24 3.48
CA GLU A 155 -8.07 6.67 2.11
C GLU A 155 -6.61 6.48 1.73
N GLU A 156 -5.68 6.70 2.67
CA GLU A 156 -4.25 6.41 2.46
C GLU A 156 -4.00 4.91 2.26
N MET A 157 -4.77 4.02 2.90
CA MET A 157 -4.63 2.56 2.80
C MET A 157 -5.44 1.92 1.67
N ARG A 158 -6.17 2.71 0.87
CA ARG A 158 -7.05 2.17 -0.16
C ARG A 158 -6.33 1.22 -1.11
N GLY A 159 -6.84 -0.01 -1.24
CA GLY A 159 -6.27 -1.04 -2.13
C GLY A 159 -5.02 -1.74 -1.60
N CYS A 160 -4.64 -1.54 -0.33
CA CYS A 160 -3.53 -2.27 0.30
C CYS A 160 -3.80 -3.76 0.51
N ASN A 161 -5.07 -4.18 0.49
CA ASN A 161 -5.48 -5.59 0.57
C ASN A 161 -5.93 -6.14 -0.78
N THR A 162 -5.90 -5.32 -1.84
CA THR A 162 -6.34 -5.73 -3.18
C THR A 162 -5.22 -6.49 -3.88
N MET A 163 -5.51 -7.74 -4.19
CA MET A 163 -4.65 -8.68 -4.89
C MET A 163 -5.10 -8.82 -6.35
N GLN A 164 -4.12 -9.00 -7.22
CA GLN A 164 -4.31 -9.44 -8.60
C GLN A 164 -3.21 -10.44 -8.95
N GLY A 165 -3.57 -11.49 -9.68
CA GLY A 165 -2.67 -12.54 -10.13
C GLY A 165 -2.15 -12.28 -11.54
N LEU A 166 -0.86 -12.53 -11.78
CA LEU A 166 -0.28 -12.68 -13.12
C LEU A 166 -0.17 -14.17 -13.47
N ILE A 167 -0.80 -14.59 -14.57
CA ILE A 167 -0.89 -15.99 -15.00
C ILE A 167 -0.24 -16.15 -16.38
N VAL A 168 0.48 -17.27 -16.58
CA VAL A 168 1.04 -17.65 -17.89
C VAL A 168 -0.10 -17.97 -18.85
N LYS A 169 -0.08 -17.39 -20.05
CA LYS A 169 -1.07 -17.71 -21.08
C LYS A 169 -0.99 -19.16 -21.51
N ASP A 170 -2.15 -19.78 -21.65
CA ASP A 170 -2.30 -21.04 -22.36
C ASP A 170 -2.14 -20.84 -23.88
N PRO A 171 -1.78 -21.91 -24.63
CA PRO A 171 -1.69 -21.84 -26.10
C PRO A 171 -2.99 -21.41 -26.79
N ASP A 172 -4.12 -21.70 -26.15
CA ASP A 172 -5.47 -21.39 -26.63
C ASP A 172 -6.02 -20.06 -26.05
N TRP A 173 -5.14 -19.23 -25.46
CA TRP A 173 -5.54 -17.93 -24.92
C TRP A 173 -6.01 -16.99 -26.03
N GLU A 174 -7.15 -16.34 -25.81
CA GLU A 174 -7.73 -15.33 -26.70
C GLU A 174 -7.89 -14.01 -25.95
N PRO A 175 -7.70 -12.84 -26.61
CA PRO A 175 -7.89 -11.55 -25.97
C PRO A 175 -9.35 -11.34 -25.51
N GLU A 176 -9.52 -10.72 -24.35
CA GLU A 176 -10.81 -10.32 -23.79
C GLU A 176 -10.90 -8.78 -23.68
N ASP A 177 -12.14 -8.29 -23.60
CA ASP A 177 -12.39 -6.88 -23.32
C ASP A 177 -11.86 -6.51 -21.92
N GLY A 178 -11.06 -5.46 -21.84
CA GLY A 178 -10.41 -5.02 -20.59
C GLY A 178 -8.98 -5.52 -20.41
N ASP A 179 -8.45 -6.28 -21.38
CA ASP A 179 -7.02 -6.59 -21.46
C ASP A 179 -6.17 -5.32 -21.65
N GLU A 180 -5.10 -5.22 -20.88
CA GLU A 180 -4.07 -4.20 -21.04
C GLU A 180 -3.18 -4.50 -22.26
N GLU A 181 -2.53 -3.47 -22.81
CA GLU A 181 -1.69 -3.59 -24.01
C GLU A 181 -0.55 -4.64 -23.84
N PHE A 182 0.01 -4.75 -22.64
CA PHE A 182 1.04 -5.75 -22.35
C PHE A 182 0.46 -7.16 -22.32
N GLU A 183 -0.82 -7.34 -21.95
CA GLU A 183 -1.47 -8.65 -21.95
C GLU A 183 -1.68 -9.14 -23.37
N SER A 184 -1.78 -8.27 -24.38
CA SER A 184 -1.90 -8.72 -25.77
C SER A 184 -0.58 -9.26 -26.34
N SER A 185 0.54 -8.60 -26.02
CA SER A 185 1.85 -8.87 -26.62
C SER A 185 2.79 -9.75 -25.77
N GLY A 186 2.53 -9.84 -24.47
CA GLY A 186 3.35 -10.57 -23.50
C GLY A 186 2.96 -12.04 -23.32
N ARG A 187 3.69 -12.73 -22.43
CA ARG A 187 3.44 -14.15 -22.08
C ARG A 187 2.39 -14.36 -21.01
N TYR A 188 1.93 -13.28 -20.39
CA TYR A 188 1.07 -13.33 -19.21
C TYR A 188 -0.17 -12.46 -19.36
N TYR A 189 -1.19 -12.79 -18.58
CA TYR A 189 -2.40 -12.00 -18.41
C TYR A 189 -2.72 -11.87 -16.92
N LEU A 190 -3.60 -10.92 -16.58
CA LEU A 190 -4.03 -10.61 -15.24
C LEU A 190 -5.33 -11.36 -14.91
N THR A 191 -5.49 -11.78 -13.67
CA THR A 191 -6.80 -12.16 -13.14
C THR A 191 -7.69 -10.94 -12.94
N GLY A 192 -8.95 -11.16 -12.53
CA GLY A 192 -9.71 -10.12 -11.83
C GLY A 192 -9.09 -9.75 -10.48
N LEU A 193 -9.72 -8.82 -9.78
CA LEU A 193 -9.28 -8.37 -8.46
C LEU A 193 -9.88 -9.23 -7.36
N HIS A 194 -9.13 -9.40 -6.28
CA HIS A 194 -9.58 -10.03 -5.06
C HIS A 194 -9.15 -9.16 -3.87
N ASP A 195 -10.09 -8.76 -3.01
CA ASP A 195 -9.76 -8.06 -1.78
C ASP A 195 -9.60 -9.09 -0.66
N ALA A 196 -8.37 -9.26 -0.16
CA ALA A 196 -8.02 -10.27 0.84
C ALA A 196 -8.72 -10.08 2.20
N ASN A 197 -9.51 -9.01 2.35
CA ASN A 197 -10.35 -8.75 3.51
C ASN A 197 -11.84 -9.10 3.29
N THR A 198 -12.22 -9.74 2.18
CA THR A 198 -13.61 -10.14 1.91
C THR A 198 -13.75 -11.65 1.86
N ASN A 199 -14.53 -12.22 2.80
CA ASN A 199 -15.00 -13.63 2.89
C ASN A 199 -14.05 -14.73 2.37
N LEU A 200 -13.27 -15.34 3.27
CA LEU A 200 -12.63 -16.65 3.02
C LEU A 200 -13.64 -17.81 2.86
N ASP A 201 -14.90 -17.63 3.28
CA ASP A 201 -15.95 -18.66 3.16
C ASP A 201 -16.67 -18.65 1.80
N SER A 202 -16.45 -17.64 0.95
CA SER A 202 -16.93 -17.61 -0.43
C SER A 202 -15.77 -17.79 -1.40
N HIS A 203 -15.28 -19.03 -1.55
CA HIS A 203 -14.41 -19.47 -2.65
C HIS A 203 -13.78 -18.35 -3.51
N ASP A 204 -12.74 -17.70 -3.00
CA ASP A 204 -11.74 -16.86 -3.69
C ASP A 204 -12.16 -16.21 -5.02
N SER A 205 -13.33 -15.55 -5.12
CA SER A 205 -13.79 -15.11 -6.43
C SER A 205 -13.08 -13.82 -6.86
N CYS A 206 -12.37 -13.88 -7.98
CA CYS A 206 -11.90 -12.71 -8.71
C CYS A 206 -13.08 -11.94 -9.31
N THR A 207 -13.05 -10.62 -9.15
CA THR A 207 -14.03 -9.70 -9.74
C THR A 207 -13.34 -8.79 -10.76
N PRO A 208 -13.73 -8.83 -12.05
CA PRO A 208 -14.54 -9.87 -12.69
C PRO A 208 -13.74 -11.17 -12.90
N THR A 209 -14.44 -12.27 -13.17
CA THR A 209 -13.80 -13.46 -13.78
C THR A 209 -13.27 -13.09 -15.15
N ARG A 210 -12.02 -13.44 -15.45
CA ARG A 210 -11.35 -13.15 -16.72
C ARG A 210 -10.65 -14.38 -17.25
N HIS A 211 -10.72 -14.61 -18.56
CA HIS A 211 -10.06 -15.73 -19.23
C HIS A 211 -10.41 -17.08 -18.59
N GLY A 212 -11.66 -17.23 -18.14
CA GLY A 212 -12.14 -18.40 -17.39
C GLY A 212 -11.55 -18.58 -15.98
N CYS A 213 -10.70 -17.66 -15.53
CA CYS A 213 -10.08 -17.67 -14.20
C CYS A 213 -10.94 -16.92 -13.19
N SER A 214 -11.59 -17.68 -12.32
CA SER A 214 -12.49 -17.14 -11.30
C SER A 214 -11.82 -16.90 -9.95
N CYS A 215 -10.54 -17.22 -9.76
CA CYS A 215 -9.83 -17.03 -8.48
C CYS A 215 -8.35 -16.71 -8.63
N VAL A 216 -7.78 -16.01 -7.66
CA VAL A 216 -6.32 -15.87 -7.56
C VAL A 216 -5.82 -17.10 -6.83
N SER A 217 -5.07 -17.97 -7.53
CA SER A 217 -4.41 -19.13 -6.93
C SER A 217 -2.92 -18.83 -6.76
N PRO A 218 -2.51 -18.07 -5.74
CA PRO A 218 -1.11 -17.69 -5.54
C PRO A 218 -0.21 -18.93 -5.37
N ALA A 219 0.95 -18.92 -6.02
CA ALA A 219 1.96 -19.94 -5.76
C ALA A 219 2.40 -19.88 -4.29
N LEU A 220 2.28 -21.00 -3.56
CA LEU A 220 2.69 -21.10 -2.16
C LEU A 220 4.19 -20.81 -2.01
N ASP A 221 4.60 -20.09 -0.96
CA ASP A 221 6.02 -19.86 -0.60
C ASP A 221 6.68 -21.10 0.08
N SER A 222 6.10 -22.29 -0.08
CA SER A 222 6.57 -23.51 0.59
C SER A 222 7.65 -24.24 -0.21
N ASP A 223 8.47 -25.06 0.46
CA ASP A 223 9.37 -26.04 -0.20
C ASP A 223 8.65 -27.07 -1.07
N ASP A 224 7.31 -27.11 -1.03
CA ASP A 224 6.51 -28.00 -1.84
C ASP A 224 6.05 -27.37 -3.15
N SER A 225 5.92 -26.05 -3.27
CA SER A 225 5.59 -25.39 -4.55
C SER A 225 6.69 -25.61 -5.60
N ASP A 226 7.96 -25.54 -5.20
CA ASP A 226 9.12 -25.87 -6.05
C ASP A 226 9.07 -27.33 -6.53
N LYS A 227 8.67 -28.26 -5.65
CA LYS A 227 8.53 -29.69 -6.00
C LYS A 227 7.32 -29.94 -6.90
N ILE A 228 6.23 -29.18 -6.73
CA ILE A 228 5.02 -29.27 -7.55
C ILE A 228 5.27 -28.69 -8.94
N MET A 229 5.88 -27.50 -9.02
CA MET A 229 6.27 -26.82 -10.25
C MET A 229 7.30 -27.64 -11.05
N ALA A 230 8.35 -28.16 -10.40
CA ALA A 230 9.37 -28.95 -11.06
C ALA A 230 8.88 -30.34 -11.52
N LYS A 231 7.88 -30.92 -10.85
CA LYS A 231 7.31 -32.23 -11.24
C LYS A 231 6.17 -32.13 -12.26
N ASN A 232 5.49 -30.98 -12.37
CA ASN A 232 4.35 -30.82 -13.25
C ASN A 232 4.35 -29.46 -13.94
N ALA A 233 5.01 -29.37 -15.11
CA ALA A 233 4.95 -28.19 -15.97
C ALA A 233 3.50 -27.78 -16.36
N LYS A 234 2.54 -28.71 -16.34
CA LYS A 234 1.10 -28.43 -16.53
C LYS A 234 0.43 -27.71 -15.34
N LEU A 235 0.98 -27.83 -14.13
CA LEU A 235 0.46 -27.13 -12.94
C LEU A 235 0.99 -25.69 -12.84
N ALA A 236 2.06 -25.33 -13.56
CA ALA A 236 2.57 -23.96 -13.60
C ALA A 236 1.53 -22.95 -14.15
N TYR A 237 0.65 -23.39 -15.04
CA TYR A 237 -0.48 -22.61 -15.56
C TYR A 237 -1.60 -22.39 -14.53
N GLN A 238 -1.60 -23.13 -13.41
CA GLN A 238 -2.65 -23.05 -12.39
C GLN A 238 -2.31 -22.08 -11.25
N TYR A 239 -1.07 -21.58 -11.19
CA TYR A 239 -0.66 -20.65 -10.14
C TYR A 239 -0.41 -19.26 -10.70
N SER A 240 -0.89 -18.28 -9.97
CA SER A 240 -0.68 -16.86 -10.26
C SER A 240 0.46 -16.29 -9.42
N VAL A 241 1.15 -15.31 -9.96
CA VAL A 241 2.06 -14.44 -9.21
C VAL A 241 1.24 -13.32 -8.57
N PRO A 242 1.13 -13.26 -7.22
CA PRO A 242 0.29 -12.28 -6.57
C PRO A 242 0.98 -10.91 -6.48
N VAL A 243 0.28 -9.87 -6.91
CA VAL A 243 0.75 -8.47 -6.85
C VAL A 243 -0.38 -7.54 -6.44
N HIS A 244 -0.03 -6.42 -5.80
CA HIS A 244 -0.97 -5.29 -5.73
C HIS A 244 -1.06 -4.63 -7.11
N PRO A 245 -2.26 -4.32 -7.63
CA PRO A 245 -2.42 -3.56 -8.87
C PRO A 245 -1.64 -2.24 -8.87
N THR A 246 -1.60 -1.56 -7.72
CA THR A 246 -0.85 -0.30 -7.54
C THR A 246 0.66 -0.48 -7.62
N CYS A 247 1.19 -1.63 -7.17
CA CYS A 247 2.60 -1.98 -7.32
C CYS A 247 2.96 -2.32 -8.77
N LEU A 248 2.05 -2.99 -9.49
CA LEU A 248 2.23 -3.28 -10.91
C LEU A 248 2.30 -1.99 -11.74
N GLU A 249 1.50 -0.97 -11.41
CA GLU A 249 1.60 0.33 -12.06
C GLU A 249 2.97 1.01 -11.81
N VAL A 250 3.52 0.92 -10.58
CA VAL A 250 4.88 1.39 -10.30
C VAL A 250 5.89 0.67 -11.20
N LEU A 251 5.79 -0.66 -11.34
CA LEU A 251 6.65 -1.45 -12.22
C LEU A 251 6.51 -1.00 -13.69
N LYS A 252 5.28 -0.80 -14.20
CA LYS A 252 5.04 -0.28 -15.56
C LYS A 252 5.76 1.06 -15.78
N ARG A 253 5.79 1.96 -14.78
CA ARG A 253 6.53 3.23 -14.87
C ARG A 253 8.04 3.05 -14.88
N VAL A 254 8.58 2.13 -14.09
CA VAL A 254 10.01 1.81 -14.11
C VAL A 254 10.42 1.29 -15.49
N HIS A 255 9.62 0.38 -16.07
CA HIS A 255 9.83 -0.11 -17.43
C HIS A 255 9.75 0.98 -18.48
N LEU A 256 8.72 1.82 -18.43
CA LEU A 256 8.58 2.97 -19.33
C LEU A 256 9.81 3.88 -19.26
N ARG A 257 10.34 4.12 -18.05
CA ARG A 257 11.52 4.96 -17.84
C ARG A 257 12.80 4.36 -18.42
N ARG A 258 12.98 3.04 -18.31
CA ARG A 258 14.19 2.34 -18.75
C ARG A 258 14.18 1.99 -20.23
N TYR A 259 13.06 1.47 -20.72
CA TYR A 259 12.96 0.85 -22.04
C TYR A 259 12.03 1.60 -22.99
N GLY A 260 11.38 2.68 -22.55
CA GLY A 260 10.42 3.44 -23.35
C GLY A 260 9.07 2.73 -23.57
N ARG A 261 8.85 1.56 -22.96
CA ARG A 261 7.59 0.80 -22.99
C ARG A 261 7.35 0.09 -21.67
N ALA A 262 6.09 -0.13 -21.31
CA ALA A 262 5.73 -0.98 -20.18
C ALA A 262 5.79 -2.45 -20.62
N ASP A 263 6.58 -3.28 -19.94
CA ASP A 263 6.84 -4.66 -20.34
C ASP A 263 6.98 -5.55 -19.10
N VAL A 264 5.92 -6.24 -18.68
CA VAL A 264 5.92 -7.01 -17.43
C VAL A 264 6.67 -8.34 -17.55
N ASP A 265 7.00 -8.79 -18.76
CA ASP A 265 7.57 -10.12 -18.99
C ASP A 265 8.96 -10.24 -18.32
N LYS A 266 9.75 -9.16 -18.29
CA LYS A 266 11.09 -9.20 -17.65
C LYS A 266 10.99 -9.42 -16.14
N PHE A 267 9.96 -8.88 -15.49
CA PHE A 267 9.72 -9.12 -14.06
C PHE A 267 9.38 -10.60 -13.80
N LEU A 268 8.68 -11.24 -14.73
CA LEU A 268 8.29 -12.64 -14.58
C LEU A 268 9.42 -13.59 -14.98
N VAL A 269 10.33 -13.19 -15.88
CA VAL A 269 11.62 -13.87 -16.06
C VAL A 269 12.40 -13.92 -14.75
N TRP A 270 12.44 -12.84 -13.97
CA TRP A 270 13.07 -12.87 -12.64
C TRP A 270 12.44 -13.92 -11.70
N TRP A 271 11.12 -14.05 -11.73
CA TRP A 271 10.38 -15.05 -10.98
C TRP A 271 10.69 -16.48 -11.46
N GLU A 272 10.61 -16.73 -12.77
CA GLU A 272 10.89 -18.02 -13.40
C GLU A 272 12.34 -18.49 -13.21
N LEU A 273 13.28 -17.54 -13.18
CA LEU A 273 14.70 -17.85 -12.97
C LEU A 273 14.99 -18.46 -11.62
N GLY A 274 14.01 -18.50 -10.72
CA GLY A 274 14.09 -19.25 -9.48
C GLY A 274 15.38 -18.93 -8.77
N VAL A 275 15.69 -17.63 -8.54
CA VAL A 275 16.81 -17.24 -7.67
C VAL A 275 16.44 -17.70 -6.27
N HIS A 276 16.73 -18.99 -6.06
CA HIS A 276 16.28 -19.89 -5.02
C HIS A 276 16.44 -19.23 -3.65
N LYS A 277 15.34 -18.98 -2.93
CA LYS A 277 15.16 -18.94 -1.45
C LYS A 277 16.27 -18.37 -0.54
N ARG A 278 17.33 -17.76 -1.06
CA ARG A 278 18.58 -17.39 -0.37
C ARG A 278 19.24 -16.13 -0.92
N ALA A 279 18.75 -15.57 -2.02
CA ALA A 279 19.29 -14.35 -2.61
C ALA A 279 18.21 -13.38 -3.11
N LEU A 280 17.07 -13.33 -2.41
CA LEU A 280 16.40 -12.05 -2.27
C LEU A 280 17.43 -11.15 -1.57
N PRO A 281 17.96 -10.12 -2.25
CA PRO A 281 18.98 -9.29 -1.65
C PRO A 281 18.38 -8.66 -0.39
N GLN A 282 19.15 -8.67 0.69
CA GLN A 282 18.89 -7.91 1.92
C GLN A 282 19.03 -6.41 1.61
N ASP A 283 18.18 -5.89 0.72
CA ASP A 283 18.11 -4.47 0.42
C ASP A 283 17.30 -3.78 1.53
N PRO A 284 17.75 -2.64 2.06
CA PRO A 284 17.01 -1.84 3.04
C PRO A 284 15.52 -1.64 2.72
N CYS A 285 15.16 -1.49 1.44
CA CYS A 285 13.78 -1.28 1.01
C CYS A 285 12.87 -2.52 1.21
N ARG A 286 13.48 -3.72 1.27
CA ARG A 286 12.82 -4.98 1.65
C ARG A 286 13.00 -5.31 3.13
N ILE A 287 14.03 -4.76 3.79
CA ILE A 287 14.21 -4.87 5.25
C ILE A 287 12.98 -4.33 5.98
N ASP A 288 12.47 -3.17 5.55
CA ASP A 288 11.27 -2.57 6.16
C ASP A 288 10.07 -3.53 6.16
N ALA A 289 9.82 -4.22 5.04
CA ALA A 289 8.76 -5.21 4.95
C ALA A 289 9.11 -6.51 5.67
N SER A 290 10.40 -6.87 5.78
CA SER A 290 10.82 -8.09 6.49
C SER A 290 10.59 -8.02 7.99
N HIS A 291 10.63 -6.83 8.59
CA HIS A 291 10.28 -6.64 10.00
C HIS A 291 8.79 -6.84 10.28
N GLY A 292 7.94 -6.79 9.25
CA GLY A 292 6.53 -7.11 9.36
C GLY A 292 6.24 -8.60 9.20
N ARG A 293 7.21 -9.43 8.78
CA ARG A 293 6.97 -10.85 8.46
C ARG A 293 7.18 -11.73 9.69
N ASP A 294 6.10 -12.26 10.22
CA ASP A 294 6.09 -13.32 11.23
C ASP A 294 5.04 -14.39 10.84
N GLN A 295 4.56 -15.19 11.79
CA GLN A 295 3.38 -16.05 11.61
C GLN A 295 2.17 -15.25 11.13
N TYR A 296 2.08 -13.99 11.57
CA TYR A 296 1.14 -12.98 11.08
C TYR A 296 1.89 -11.69 10.75
N TRP A 297 1.30 -10.84 9.90
CA TRP A 297 1.87 -9.54 9.58
C TRP A 297 1.88 -8.61 10.80
N LEU A 298 3.07 -8.15 11.21
CA LEU A 298 3.25 -7.21 12.31
C LEU A 298 3.09 -5.76 11.84
N HIS A 299 2.13 -5.05 12.42
CA HIS A 299 1.78 -3.67 12.07
C HIS A 299 2.62 -2.65 12.85
N ASN A 300 3.94 -2.73 12.70
CA ASN A 300 4.89 -1.92 13.45
C ASN A 300 4.62 -0.40 13.30
N SER A 301 4.63 0.31 14.44
CA SER A 301 4.52 1.77 14.47
C SER A 301 5.63 2.45 13.67
N GLY A 302 5.29 3.47 12.88
CA GLY A 302 6.21 4.16 11.96
C GLY A 302 6.42 3.44 10.62
N ALA A 303 5.90 2.22 10.45
CA ALA A 303 5.92 1.47 9.20
C ALA A 303 4.63 1.58 8.40
N GLU A 304 3.71 2.50 8.75
CA GLU A 304 2.39 2.64 8.12
C GLU A 304 2.49 2.92 6.61
N TYR A 305 3.59 3.56 6.18
CA TYR A 305 3.84 3.80 4.77
C TYR A 305 3.93 2.52 3.93
N LEU A 306 4.16 1.34 4.52
CA LEU A 306 4.14 0.07 3.79
C LEU A 306 2.76 -0.25 3.21
N ALA A 307 1.70 0.12 3.93
CA ALA A 307 0.30 -0.04 3.51
C ALA A 307 -0.27 1.18 2.76
N ALA A 308 0.46 2.29 2.71
CA ALA A 308 -0.01 3.48 2.01
C ALA A 308 -0.02 3.28 0.48
N ASN A 309 -1.13 3.63 -0.17
CA ASN A 309 -1.33 3.52 -1.61
C ASN A 309 -0.28 4.37 -2.36
N PRO A 310 0.54 3.76 -3.25
CA PRO A 310 1.59 4.51 -3.94
C PRO A 310 1.06 5.43 -5.05
N LEU A 311 -0.14 5.21 -5.57
CA LEU A 311 -0.72 6.02 -6.65
C LEU A 311 -1.54 7.19 -6.10
N PHE A 312 -2.29 6.95 -5.03
CA PHE A 312 -3.07 7.96 -4.32
C PHE A 312 -2.28 8.52 -3.15
N VAL A 313 -1.72 9.72 -3.33
CA VAL A 313 -0.94 10.40 -2.30
C VAL A 313 -1.67 11.67 -1.86
N PRO A 314 -2.41 11.64 -0.73
CA PRO A 314 -3.02 12.83 -0.17
C PRO A 314 -2.00 13.97 -0.01
N GLY A 315 -2.42 15.19 -0.36
CA GLY A 315 -1.56 16.37 -0.30
C GLY A 315 -0.64 16.56 -1.52
N LEU A 316 -0.30 15.53 -2.30
CA LEU A 316 0.58 15.68 -3.48
C LEU A 316 -0.03 16.62 -4.54
N GLY A 317 -1.32 16.44 -4.86
CA GLY A 317 -2.00 17.34 -5.79
C GLY A 317 -2.08 18.79 -5.30
N ARG A 318 -2.10 19.02 -3.97
CA ARG A 318 -2.03 20.37 -3.40
C ARG A 318 -0.65 20.99 -3.60
N ILE A 319 0.42 20.21 -3.49
CA ILE A 319 1.80 20.66 -3.76
C ILE A 319 1.90 21.17 -5.20
N PHE A 320 1.40 20.40 -6.17
CA PHE A 320 1.43 20.80 -7.58
C PHE A 320 0.62 22.08 -7.83
N ARG A 321 -0.62 22.16 -7.33
CA ARG A 321 -1.45 23.37 -7.49
C ARG A 321 -0.83 24.63 -6.87
N LEU A 322 -0.18 24.50 -5.72
CA LEU A 322 0.47 25.63 -5.05
C LEU A 322 1.70 26.10 -5.83
N ALA A 323 2.50 25.17 -6.35
CA ALA A 323 3.64 25.51 -7.20
C ALA A 323 3.21 26.15 -8.54
N ASP A 324 2.08 25.73 -9.10
CA ASP A 324 1.50 26.37 -10.29
C ASP A 324 1.05 27.82 -9.99
N THR A 325 0.40 28.03 -8.85
CA THR A 325 -0.08 29.36 -8.43
C THR A 325 1.09 30.32 -8.16
N ALA A 326 2.17 29.82 -7.54
CA ALA A 326 3.40 30.59 -7.35
C ALA A 326 3.98 31.04 -8.69
N THR A 327 4.02 30.14 -9.68
CA THR A 327 4.46 30.44 -11.04
C THR A 327 3.66 31.59 -11.65
N LEU A 328 2.32 31.57 -11.55
CA LEU A 328 1.45 32.62 -12.10
C LEU A 328 1.62 33.96 -11.39
N SER A 329 1.77 33.95 -10.07
CA SER A 329 1.98 35.18 -9.27
C SER A 329 3.34 35.83 -9.55
N GLU A 330 4.37 35.02 -9.78
CA GLU A 330 5.73 35.49 -10.06
C GLU A 330 5.97 35.88 -11.53
N SER A 331 5.26 35.24 -12.47
CA SER A 331 5.31 35.56 -13.91
C SER A 331 4.87 37.00 -14.21
N GLY A 332 4.08 37.61 -13.32
CA GLY A 332 3.69 39.02 -13.40
C GLY A 332 4.75 40.01 -12.90
N LYS A 333 5.79 39.55 -12.20
CA LYS A 333 6.89 40.39 -11.70
C LYS A 333 8.14 40.14 -12.55
N ARG A 334 8.25 40.83 -13.69
CA ARG A 334 9.56 41.06 -14.33
C ARG A 334 10.51 41.60 -13.25
N ILE A 335 11.62 40.91 -13.02
CA ILE A 335 12.70 41.43 -12.16
C ILE A 335 13.29 42.60 -12.94
N ASN A 336 12.77 43.80 -12.69
CA ASN A 336 13.20 45.03 -13.36
C ASN A 336 14.55 45.55 -12.84
N ASN A 337 15.15 44.91 -11.81
CA ASN A 337 16.46 45.27 -11.25
C ASN A 337 17.55 44.26 -11.66
N VAL A 338 17.79 44.12 -12.96
CA VAL A 338 18.95 43.35 -13.47
C VAL A 338 20.27 44.09 -13.21
N GLU A 339 20.22 45.40 -12.92
CA GLU A 339 21.39 46.27 -12.78
C GLU A 339 22.33 45.95 -11.60
N HIS A 340 21.89 45.13 -10.64
CA HIS A 340 22.71 44.72 -9.48
C HIS A 340 22.86 43.20 -9.30
N GLU A 341 22.43 42.40 -10.28
CA GLU A 341 22.51 40.93 -10.17
C GLU A 341 23.86 40.39 -10.68
N VAL A 342 24.72 40.02 -9.74
CA VAL A 342 26.09 39.52 -10.00
C VAL A 342 26.08 38.29 -10.93
N PHE A 343 25.07 37.44 -10.80
CA PHE A 343 24.95 36.21 -11.60
C PHE A 343 24.33 36.43 -12.98
N ALA A 344 23.77 37.61 -13.27
CA ALA A 344 23.23 37.94 -14.59
C ALA A 344 24.31 38.07 -15.68
N VAL A 345 25.56 38.32 -15.26
CA VAL A 345 26.72 38.42 -16.15
C VAL A 345 27.23 37.04 -16.59
N LEU A 346 26.88 35.98 -15.86
CA LEU A 346 27.40 34.64 -16.11
C LEU A 346 26.64 33.92 -17.25
N PRO A 347 27.34 33.24 -18.17
CA PRO A 347 26.73 32.27 -19.08
C PRO A 347 25.93 31.21 -18.32
N THR A 348 24.93 30.64 -19.00
CA THR A 348 24.03 29.62 -18.43
C THR A 348 24.79 28.40 -17.91
N GLU A 349 25.88 28.03 -18.57
CA GLU A 349 26.72 26.88 -18.23
C GLU A 349 27.42 27.10 -16.87
N LEU A 350 27.97 28.30 -16.63
CA LEU A 350 28.62 28.62 -15.35
C LEU A 350 27.60 28.75 -14.22
N ARG A 351 26.42 29.30 -14.52
CA ARG A 351 25.29 29.32 -13.57
C ARG A 351 24.91 27.91 -13.14
N ARG A 352 24.87 26.97 -14.08
CA ARG A 352 24.58 25.56 -13.81
C ARG A 352 25.66 24.90 -12.95
N MET A 353 26.94 25.10 -13.28
CA MET A 353 28.05 24.57 -12.46
C MET A 353 28.01 25.07 -11.02
N ILE A 354 27.63 26.34 -10.80
CA ILE A 354 27.47 26.88 -9.44
C ILE A 354 26.37 26.12 -8.69
N LEU A 355 25.24 25.84 -9.33
CA LEU A 355 24.12 25.14 -8.72
C LEU A 355 24.41 23.67 -8.42
N ASP A 356 25.17 23.01 -9.30
CA ASP A 356 25.61 21.63 -9.09
C ASP A 356 26.52 21.50 -7.85
N CYS A 357 27.12 22.61 -7.39
CA CYS A 357 27.92 22.67 -6.16
C CYS A 357 27.10 23.00 -4.90
N LEU A 358 25.81 23.35 -5.01
CA LEU A 358 24.98 23.71 -3.87
C LEU A 358 24.25 22.49 -3.30
N SER A 359 24.28 22.35 -1.98
CA SER A 359 23.44 21.39 -1.27
C SER A 359 21.96 21.81 -1.30
N ARG A 360 21.08 20.87 -0.96
CA ARG A 360 19.62 21.06 -0.94
C ARG A 360 19.19 22.25 -0.08
N ASP A 361 19.82 22.44 1.07
CA ASP A 361 19.53 23.56 1.98
C ASP A 361 20.00 24.90 1.40
N GLU A 362 21.11 24.91 0.66
CA GLU A 362 21.68 26.12 0.06
C GLU A 362 20.86 26.61 -1.13
N ILE A 363 20.25 25.69 -1.90
CA ILE A 363 19.32 26.04 -2.98
C ILE A 363 18.10 26.82 -2.43
N THR A 364 17.59 26.46 -1.26
CA THR A 364 16.47 27.21 -0.65
C THR A 364 16.86 28.61 -0.20
N LYS A 365 18.11 28.78 0.26
CA LYS A 365 18.67 30.10 0.64
C LYS A 365 18.96 30.95 -0.58
N LEU A 366 19.28 30.34 -1.72
CA LEU A 366 19.52 31.02 -2.99
C LEU A 366 18.32 31.85 -3.47
N HIS A 367 17.09 31.37 -3.21
CA HIS A 367 15.86 32.11 -3.51
C HIS A 367 15.87 33.53 -2.92
N HIS A 368 16.43 33.70 -1.72
CA HIS A 368 16.50 34.99 -1.04
C HIS A 368 17.74 35.80 -1.45
N ALA A 369 18.84 35.14 -1.79
CA ALA A 369 20.12 35.79 -2.09
C ALA A 369 20.24 36.29 -3.54
N SER A 370 19.71 35.54 -4.51
CA SER A 370 19.64 35.96 -5.92
C SER A 370 18.37 35.36 -6.55
N PRO A 371 17.24 36.08 -6.50
CA PRO A 371 16.02 35.68 -7.17
C PRO A 371 16.22 35.47 -8.68
N PHE A 372 17.15 36.21 -9.29
CA PHE A 372 17.51 36.03 -10.70
C PHE A 372 18.15 34.66 -10.97
N LEU A 373 19.20 34.29 -10.23
CA LEU A 373 19.88 33.00 -10.45
C LEU A 373 18.94 31.85 -10.13
N TYR A 374 18.18 31.96 -9.03
CA TYR A 374 17.17 30.98 -8.66
C TYR A 374 16.17 30.76 -9.79
N ARG A 375 15.43 31.79 -10.22
CA ARG A 375 14.37 31.67 -11.25
C ARG A 375 14.88 31.15 -12.59
N ASN A 376 16.00 31.69 -13.09
CA ASN A 376 16.53 31.28 -14.40
C ASN A 376 17.02 29.83 -14.41
N SER A 377 17.33 29.29 -13.23
CA SER A 377 17.90 27.96 -13.11
C SER A 377 16.92 26.92 -12.59
N MET A 378 15.70 27.32 -12.21
CA MET A 378 14.66 26.38 -11.78
C MET A 378 14.33 25.34 -12.84
N ARG A 379 14.47 25.68 -14.13
CA ARG A 379 14.30 24.72 -15.23
C ARG A 379 15.37 23.64 -15.21
N ASP A 380 16.63 24.02 -14.95
CA ASP A 380 17.75 23.09 -14.89
C ASP A 380 17.74 22.26 -13.60
N LEU A 381 17.42 22.88 -12.46
CA LEU A 381 17.23 22.21 -11.17
C LEU A 381 16.09 21.20 -11.21
N GLY A 382 14.98 21.52 -11.87
CA GLY A 382 13.90 20.57 -12.12
C GLY A 382 14.37 19.34 -12.90
N GLY A 383 15.22 19.54 -13.91
CA GLY A 383 15.83 18.45 -14.67
C GLY A 383 16.68 17.49 -13.81
N SER A 384 17.53 18.02 -12.93
CA SER A 384 18.33 17.20 -12.00
C SER A 384 17.46 16.52 -10.95
N PHE A 385 16.49 17.24 -10.37
CA PHE A 385 15.55 16.68 -9.39
C PHE A 385 14.72 15.54 -9.98
N MET A 386 14.22 15.66 -11.21
CA MET A 386 13.50 14.56 -11.88
C MET A 386 14.40 13.35 -12.16
N LYS A 387 15.71 13.55 -12.34
CA LYS A 387 16.66 12.42 -12.46
C LYS A 387 16.88 11.72 -11.13
N GLU A 388 16.94 12.46 -10.03
CA GLU A 388 17.08 11.90 -8.67
C GLU A 388 15.78 11.28 -8.14
N HIS A 389 14.62 11.77 -8.62
CA HIS A 389 13.29 11.38 -8.16
C HIS A 389 12.41 10.87 -9.32
N PRO A 390 12.84 9.82 -10.05
CA PRO A 390 12.09 9.33 -11.22
C PRO A 390 10.71 8.78 -10.86
N TRP A 391 10.46 8.40 -9.60
CA TRP A 391 9.13 8.01 -9.12
C TRP A 391 8.11 9.16 -9.03
N LEU A 392 8.51 10.41 -9.28
CA LEU A 392 7.60 11.55 -9.50
C LEU A 392 7.22 11.62 -10.98
N TRP A 393 6.42 10.65 -11.42
CA TRP A 393 6.07 10.46 -12.82
C TRP A 393 4.99 11.43 -13.32
N GLU A 394 4.34 12.17 -12.44
CA GLU A 394 3.36 13.20 -12.81
C GLU A 394 3.94 14.29 -13.73
N TYR A 395 5.27 14.36 -13.83
CA TYR A 395 6.01 15.30 -14.67
C TYR A 395 6.45 14.78 -16.03
N TRP A 396 6.61 13.46 -16.16
CA TRP A 396 7.30 12.88 -17.31
C TRP A 396 6.57 11.70 -17.96
N ALA A 397 5.60 11.09 -17.28
CA ALA A 397 4.85 9.97 -17.81
C ALA A 397 3.42 10.41 -18.16
N GLU A 398 3.06 10.26 -19.42
CA GLU A 398 1.69 10.44 -19.92
C GLU A 398 0.87 9.14 -19.90
N LEU A 399 1.51 8.00 -19.57
CA LEU A 399 0.86 6.70 -19.48
C LEU A 399 -0.32 6.79 -18.48
N PRO A 400 -1.56 6.46 -18.88
CA PRO A 400 -2.69 6.38 -17.96
C PRO A 400 -2.48 5.28 -16.92
N TYR A 401 -2.97 5.47 -15.70
CA TYR A 401 -3.08 4.37 -14.74
C TYR A 401 -4.01 3.29 -15.29
N SER A 402 -3.62 2.03 -15.10
CA SER A 402 -4.49 0.89 -15.34
C SER A 402 -5.80 1.04 -14.56
N SER A 403 -6.93 0.70 -15.17
CA SER A 403 -8.23 0.65 -14.48
C SER A 403 -8.19 -0.25 -13.26
N TRP A 404 -7.44 -1.36 -13.33
CA TRP A 404 -7.21 -2.30 -12.23
C TRP A 404 -6.53 -1.66 -11.02
N ALA A 405 -5.69 -0.65 -11.23
CA ALA A 405 -4.99 0.05 -10.16
C ALA A 405 -5.80 1.20 -9.55
N LEU A 406 -6.92 1.57 -10.18
CA LEU A 406 -7.80 2.63 -9.71
C LEU A 406 -8.90 2.10 -8.79
N THR A 407 -9.16 0.80 -8.72
CA THR A 407 -10.32 0.24 -8.00
C THR A 407 -9.91 -0.92 -7.09
N THR A 408 -10.79 -1.31 -6.18
CA THR A 408 -10.72 -2.58 -5.44
C THR A 408 -11.75 -3.57 -5.99
N ALA A 409 -11.68 -4.84 -5.57
CA ALA A 409 -12.66 -5.85 -5.97
C ALA A 409 -14.07 -5.49 -5.48
N THR A 410 -14.18 -5.04 -4.23
CA THR A 410 -15.43 -4.59 -3.59
C THR A 410 -16.06 -3.44 -4.36
N GLU A 411 -15.29 -2.42 -4.71
CA GLU A 411 -15.80 -1.25 -5.44
C GLU A 411 -16.28 -1.61 -6.85
N LEU A 412 -15.60 -2.54 -7.53
CA LEU A 412 -16.06 -3.06 -8.83
C LEU A 412 -17.41 -3.77 -8.70
N GLN A 413 -17.55 -4.61 -7.68
CA GLN A 413 -18.78 -5.34 -7.41
C GLN A 413 -19.95 -4.40 -7.08
N GLU A 414 -19.67 -3.34 -6.32
CA GLU A 414 -20.66 -2.34 -5.91
C GLU A 414 -20.84 -1.20 -6.91
N SER A 415 -20.11 -1.22 -8.04
CA SER A 415 -20.12 -0.17 -9.07
C SER A 415 -19.80 1.23 -8.53
N ILE A 416 -18.89 1.29 -7.55
CA ILE A 416 -18.45 2.55 -6.93
C ILE A 416 -17.40 3.20 -7.81
N GLU A 417 -17.60 4.48 -8.14
CA GLU A 417 -16.60 5.26 -8.87
C GLU A 417 -15.34 5.47 -8.03
N SER A 418 -14.18 5.18 -8.63
CA SER A 418 -12.89 5.40 -7.97
C SER A 418 -12.64 6.89 -7.67
N PRO A 419 -12.25 7.24 -6.43
CA PRO A 419 -11.78 8.58 -6.10
C PRO A 419 -10.36 8.85 -6.63
N VAL A 420 -9.62 7.81 -7.05
CA VAL A 420 -8.24 7.93 -7.49
C VAL A 420 -8.21 8.49 -8.90
N LYS A 421 -7.61 9.67 -9.03
CA LYS A 421 -7.39 10.32 -10.31
C LYS A 421 -5.89 10.48 -10.55
N GLN A 422 -5.46 10.16 -11.76
CA GLN A 422 -4.09 10.44 -12.15
C GLN A 422 -3.83 11.94 -12.09
N LEU A 423 -2.80 12.30 -11.33
CA LEU A 423 -2.32 13.66 -11.26
C LEU A 423 -1.42 13.92 -12.47
N THR A 424 -1.58 15.09 -13.08
CA THR A 424 -0.68 15.62 -14.10
C THR A 424 -0.15 16.95 -13.61
N ALA A 425 1.17 17.10 -13.57
CA ALA A 425 1.77 18.39 -13.24
C ALA A 425 1.76 19.33 -14.45
N SER A 426 1.68 20.64 -14.19
CA SER A 426 1.86 21.65 -15.23
C SER A 426 3.26 21.59 -15.85
N ARG A 427 3.36 21.88 -17.16
CA ARG A 427 4.66 22.06 -17.85
C ARG A 427 5.45 23.25 -17.32
N TYR A 428 4.80 24.18 -16.62
CA TYR A 428 5.41 25.37 -16.04
C TYR A 428 5.15 25.37 -14.54
N ILE A 429 6.11 24.82 -13.77
CA ILE A 429 6.02 24.71 -12.32
C ILE A 429 7.23 25.35 -11.65
N ASP A 430 7.01 25.97 -10.49
CA ASP A 430 8.08 26.42 -9.61
C ASP A 430 8.67 25.21 -8.88
N TRP A 431 9.73 24.66 -9.48
CA TRP A 431 10.45 23.49 -8.95
C TRP A 431 10.96 23.66 -7.52
N GLY A 432 11.19 24.88 -7.04
CA GLY A 432 11.76 25.09 -5.73
C GLY A 432 10.70 25.14 -4.65
N SER A 433 9.49 25.58 -4.99
CA SER A 433 8.29 25.32 -4.18
C SER A 433 7.98 23.83 -4.11
N VAL A 434 8.03 23.11 -5.25
CA VAL A 434 7.83 21.65 -5.29
C VAL A 434 8.82 20.96 -4.37
N MET A 435 10.11 21.20 -4.56
CA MET A 435 11.19 20.59 -3.77
C MET A 435 11.01 20.84 -2.27
N ARG A 436 10.80 22.10 -1.87
CA ARG A 436 10.61 22.47 -0.46
C ARG A 436 9.39 21.79 0.17
N MET A 437 8.26 21.82 -0.53
CA MET A 437 7.02 21.22 -0.04
C MET A 437 7.10 19.70 0.00
N PHE A 438 7.77 19.10 -0.99
CA PHE A 438 8.07 17.67 -1.03
C PHE A 438 8.93 17.26 0.17
N TRP A 439 10.07 17.92 0.41
CA TRP A 439 10.96 17.58 1.52
C TRP A 439 10.29 17.77 2.88
N ASN A 440 9.52 18.84 3.06
CA ASN A 440 8.74 19.03 4.28
C ASN A 440 7.67 17.94 4.46
N GLY A 441 7.00 17.54 3.38
CA GLY A 441 6.00 16.47 3.40
C GLY A 441 6.61 15.10 3.71
N GLU A 442 7.81 14.84 3.19
CA GLU A 442 8.58 13.62 3.46
C GLU A 442 9.07 13.56 4.91
N GLN A 443 9.72 14.63 5.41
CA GLN A 443 10.22 14.70 6.78
C GLN A 443 9.11 14.64 7.84
N SER A 444 7.91 15.13 7.51
CA SER A 444 6.77 15.10 8.42
C SER A 444 5.94 13.80 8.35
N GLY A 445 6.32 12.84 7.50
CA GLY A 445 5.55 11.59 7.32
C GLY A 445 4.15 11.79 6.74
N ARG A 446 3.89 12.93 6.10
CA ARG A 446 2.58 13.28 5.51
C ARG A 446 2.39 12.76 4.08
N LEU A 447 3.46 12.30 3.44
CA LEU A 447 3.45 11.77 2.07
C LEU A 447 3.78 10.27 2.07
N LYS A 448 3.10 9.48 2.92
CA LYS A 448 3.38 8.04 3.10
C LYS A 448 3.28 7.25 1.81
N GLY A 449 2.25 7.50 1.00
CA GLY A 449 2.11 6.86 -0.32
C GLY A 449 3.31 7.15 -1.24
N LEU A 450 3.93 8.32 -1.12
CA LEU A 450 5.12 8.69 -1.89
C LEU A 450 6.39 8.02 -1.37
N GLN A 451 6.50 7.85 -0.04
CA GLN A 451 7.53 7.05 0.58
C GLN A 451 7.43 5.59 0.11
N ASN A 452 6.23 5.00 0.10
CA ASN A 452 6.00 3.66 -0.42
C ASN A 452 6.36 3.56 -1.91
N ARG A 453 5.89 4.53 -2.71
CA ARG A 453 6.18 4.60 -4.15
C ARG A 453 7.68 4.62 -4.44
N ARG A 454 8.47 5.37 -3.66
CA ARG A 454 9.93 5.37 -3.79
C ARG A 454 10.54 4.02 -3.45
N ARG A 455 10.04 3.36 -2.39
CA ARG A 455 10.51 2.04 -1.93
C ARG A 455 10.28 0.96 -3.00
N ILE A 456 9.01 0.64 -3.26
CA ILE A 456 8.43 0.68 -4.61
C ILE A 456 9.40 0.55 -5.79
N TRP A 457 9.63 1.73 -6.37
CA TRP A 457 10.51 2.00 -7.48
C TRP A 457 11.89 1.36 -7.33
N LYS A 458 12.55 1.51 -6.17
CA LYS A 458 13.89 0.94 -5.94
C LYS A 458 13.90 -0.59 -6.02
N ILE A 459 12.87 -1.24 -5.49
CA ILE A 459 12.74 -2.70 -5.57
C ILE A 459 12.61 -3.13 -7.03
N CYS A 460 11.76 -2.46 -7.81
CA CYS A 460 11.61 -2.73 -9.24
C CYS A 460 12.92 -2.51 -10.01
N ASP A 461 13.61 -1.39 -9.79
CA ASP A 461 14.91 -1.10 -10.41
C ASP A 461 15.95 -2.19 -10.12
N MET A 462 15.99 -2.66 -8.88
CA MET A 462 16.89 -3.73 -8.44
C MET A 462 16.53 -5.07 -9.11
N ILE A 463 15.26 -5.43 -9.19
CA ILE A 463 14.81 -6.64 -9.89
C ILE A 463 15.28 -6.61 -11.34
N LEU A 464 15.08 -5.48 -12.03
CA LEU A 464 15.46 -5.34 -13.43
C LEU A 464 16.97 -5.37 -13.65
N ASN A 465 17.76 -4.74 -12.77
CA ASN A 465 19.22 -4.86 -12.82
C ASN A 465 19.66 -6.34 -12.75
N LYS A 466 19.04 -7.13 -11.87
CA LYS A 466 19.37 -8.56 -11.75
C LYS A 466 18.98 -9.35 -13.00
N VAL A 467 17.84 -9.05 -13.61
CA VAL A 467 17.43 -9.70 -14.88
C VAL A 467 18.44 -9.39 -15.97
N GLU A 468 18.88 -8.14 -16.09
CA GLU A 468 19.87 -7.71 -17.08
C GLU A 468 21.23 -8.38 -16.86
N GLU A 469 21.67 -8.53 -15.61
CA GLU A 469 22.92 -9.23 -15.26
C GLU A 469 22.90 -10.71 -15.65
N HIS A 470 21.76 -11.40 -15.47
CA HIS A 470 21.65 -12.84 -15.71
C HIS A 470 21.22 -13.17 -17.14
N HIS A 471 20.57 -12.22 -17.83
CA HIS A 471 20.09 -12.35 -19.21
C HIS A 471 20.43 -11.10 -20.05
N PRO A 472 21.70 -10.89 -20.43
CA PRO A 472 22.12 -9.73 -21.22
C PRO A 472 21.53 -9.67 -22.63
N LEU A 473 20.87 -10.74 -23.12
CA LEU A 473 20.16 -10.77 -24.41
C LEU A 473 18.72 -10.23 -24.32
N VAL A 474 18.25 -9.85 -23.12
CA VAL A 474 16.92 -9.28 -22.89
C VAL A 474 16.95 -7.75 -22.91
N SER A 475 18.11 -7.09 -23.04
CA SER A 475 18.27 -5.63 -23.02
C SER A 475 17.63 -4.94 -24.23
#